data_AF-A0A357CNF1-F1
#
_entry.id   AF-A0A357CNF1-F1
#
_cell.length_a   1.000
_cell.length_b   1.000
_cell.length_c   1.000
_cell.angle_alpha   90.00
_cell.angle_beta   90.00
_cell.angle_gamma   90.00
#
_symmetry.space_group_name_H-M   'P 1'
#
loop_
_entity.id
_entity.type
_entity.pdbx_description
1 polymer ?
#
loop_
_entity_poly.entity_id
_entity_poly.type
_entity_poly.pdbx_seq_one_letter_code
_entity_poly.pdbx_strand_id
1 'polypeptide(L)' 'MTLTDQLYQYCDEILTGKIVACQKHQWACLRFIRDLEKTHKREWEWVFVEDRANRYFDWMRLFKHSKGPLAGQYKEPV' A
#
# COMPACT_ATOMS: atom_id res chain seq x y z
N MET A 1 -16.44 -2.34 0.38
CA MET A 1 -15.12 -2.32 1.06
C MET A 1 -14.20 -1.52 0.16
N THR A 2 -13.70 -0.38 0.65
CA THR A 2 -12.80 0.51 -0.09
C THR A 2 -11.38 -0.06 -0.12
N LEU A 3 -10.49 0.51 -0.95
CA LEU A 3 -9.08 0.13 -0.93
C LEU A 3 -8.45 0.48 0.43
N THR A 4 -8.84 1.62 1.02
CA THR A 4 -8.39 2.03 2.35
C THR A 4 -8.81 1.02 3.42
N ASP A 5 -10.04 0.50 3.37
CA ASP A 5 -10.51 -0.54 4.32
C ASP A 5 -9.68 -1.83 4.20
N GLN A 6 -9.38 -2.26 2.97
CA GLN A 6 -8.55 -3.43 2.70
C GLN A 6 -7.13 -3.26 3.24
N LEU A 7 -6.53 -2.10 3.01
CA LEU A 7 -5.18 -1.78 3.49
C LEU A 7 -5.14 -1.67 5.01
N TYR A 8 -6.18 -1.10 5.63
CA TYR A 8 -6.31 -1.02 7.09
C TYR A 8 -6.36 -2.43 7.68
N GLN A 9 -7.21 -3.30 7.15
CA GLN A 9 -7.32 -4.69 7.59
C GLN A 9 -5.98 -5.42 7.46
N TYR A 10 -5.29 -5.30 6.32
CA TYR A 10 -3.97 -5.90 6.14
C TYR A 10 -2.94 -5.41 7.17
N CYS A 11 -2.94 -4.10 7.44
CA CYS A 11 -2.05 -3.53 8.44
C CYS A 11 -2.38 -4.03 9.85
N ASP A 12 -3.66 -4.14 10.21
CA ASP A 12 -4.11 -4.68 11.50
C ASP A 12 -3.70 -6.14 11.67
N GLU A 13 -3.85 -6.98 10.63
CA GLU A 13 -3.43 -8.38 10.66
C GLU A 13 -1.91 -8.55 10.85
N ILE A 14 -1.11 -7.62 10.34
CA ILE A 14 0.34 -7.59 10.60
C ILE A 14 0.64 -7.18 12.04
N LEU A 15 -0.03 -6.14 12.55
CA LEU A 15 0.24 -5.59 13.88
C LEU A 15 -0.26 -6.51 15.01
N THR A 16 -1.34 -7.25 14.77
CA THR A 16 -1.87 -8.28 15.67
C THR A 16 -1.08 -9.58 15.60
N GLY A 17 -0.16 -9.72 14.63
CA GLY A 17 0.68 -10.90 14.46
C GLY A 17 0.02 -12.07 13.73
N LYS A 18 -1.18 -11.87 13.15
CA LYS A 18 -1.84 -12.87 12.29
C LYS A 18 -1.03 -13.12 11.01
N ILE A 19 -0.43 -12.07 10.45
CA ILE A 19 0.55 -12.14 9.36
C ILE A 19 1.94 -11.85 9.91
N VAL A 20 2.85 -12.83 9.78
CA VAL A 20 4.24 -12.67 10.23
C VAL A 20 4.95 -11.70 9.29
N ALA A 21 5.42 -10.58 9.84
CA ALA A 21 6.20 -9.59 9.11
C ALA A 21 7.39 -9.10 9.93
N CYS A 22 8.45 -8.64 9.26
CA CYS A 22 9.61 -8.09 9.94
C CYS A 22 9.28 -6.75 10.64
N GLN A 23 10.11 -6.35 11.60
CA GLN A 23 9.88 -5.15 12.41
C GLN A 23 9.70 -3.87 11.57
N LYS A 24 10.48 -3.71 10.49
CA LYS A 24 10.36 -2.54 9.60
C LYS A 24 9.01 -2.48 8.89
N HIS A 25 8.46 -3.64 8.53
CA HIS A 25 7.16 -3.74 7.88
C HIS A 25 6.03 -3.42 8.85
N GLN A 26 6.10 -3.96 10.08
CA GLN A 26 5.18 -3.59 11.16
C GLN A 26 5.20 -2.08 11.43
N TRP A 27 6.38 -1.46 11.46
CA TRP A 27 6.49 -0.01 11.62
C TRP A 27 5.87 0.77 10.46
N ALA A 28 5.91 0.25 9.23
CA ALA A 28 5.25 0.89 8.09
C ALA A 28 3.72 0.83 8.23
N CYS A 29 3.17 -0.34 8.58
CA CYS A 29 1.74 -0.52 8.86
C CYS A 29 1.27 0.42 9.99
N LEU A 30 2.05 0.51 11.08
CA LEU A 30 1.73 1.39 12.20
C LEU A 30 1.72 2.87 11.80
N ARG A 31 2.68 3.32 10.97
CA ARG A 31 2.68 4.70 10.45
C ARG A 31 1.44 4.95 9.59
N PHE A 32 1.11 4.03 8.69
CA PHE A 32 -0.06 4.18 7.82
C PHE A 32 -1.36 4.33 8.62
N ILE A 33 -1.62 3.46 9.60
CA ILE A 33 -2.81 3.57 10.46
C ILE A 33 -2.83 4.91 11.22
N ARG A 34 -1.70 5.31 11.81
CA ARG A 34 -1.61 6.60 12.52
C ARG A 34 -1.87 7.80 11.61
N ASP A 35 -1.42 7.73 10.35
CA ASP A 35 -1.64 8.81 9.40
C ASP A 35 -3.11 8.91 9.00
N LEU A 36 -3.81 7.77 8.84
CA LEU A 36 -5.27 7.73 8.63
C LEU A 36 -6.04 8.32 9.83
N GLU A 37 -5.67 7.95 11.06
CA GLU A 37 -6.29 8.49 12.28
C GLU A 37 -6.11 10.01 12.40
N LYS A 38 -4.95 10.51 11.99
CA LYS A 38 -4.64 11.95 12.02
C LYS A 38 -5.37 12.73 10.95
N THR A 39 -5.79 12.11 9.83
CA THR A 39 -6.57 12.79 8.78
C THR A 39 -7.85 13.46 9.32
N HIS A 40 -8.37 13.00 10.46
CA HIS A 40 -9.52 13.63 11.13
C HIS A 40 -9.16 14.88 11.97
N LYS A 41 -7.87 15.20 12.14
CA LYS A 41 -7.39 16.32 12.95
C LYS A 41 -7.17 17.55 12.07
N ARG A 42 -7.64 18.70 12.53
CA ARG A 42 -7.57 19.98 11.81
C ARG A 42 -6.13 20.44 11.49
N GLU A 43 -5.15 20.00 12.27
CA GLU A 43 -3.73 20.37 12.13
C GLU A 43 -2.95 19.45 11.19
N TRP A 44 -3.58 18.38 10.66
CA TRP A 44 -2.91 17.40 9.82
C TRP A 44 -3.25 17.60 8.34
N GLU A 45 -2.24 17.92 7.53
CA GLU A 45 -2.43 18.28 6.12
C GLU A 45 -2.34 17.09 5.16
N TRP A 46 -1.94 15.92 5.66
CA TRP A 46 -1.67 14.74 4.83
C TRP A 46 -2.88 13.80 4.79
N VAL A 47 -3.33 13.48 3.59
CA VAL A 47 -4.47 12.59 3.36
C VAL A 47 -4.08 11.46 2.41
N PHE A 48 -4.56 10.26 2.71
CA PHE A 48 -4.45 9.14 1.78
C PHE A 48 -5.54 9.26 0.72
N VAL A 49 -5.15 9.27 -0.56
CA VAL A 49 -6.07 9.36 -1.70
C VAL A 49 -5.87 8.15 -2.57
N GLU A 50 -6.85 7.25 -2.58
CA GLU A 50 -6.81 5.96 -3.30
C GLU A 50 -6.47 6.15 -4.78
N ASP A 51 -7.12 7.09 -5.46
CA ASP A 51 -6.87 7.37 -6.88
C ASP A 51 -5.42 7.80 -7.15
N ARG A 52 -4.79 8.54 -6.22
CA ARG A 52 -3.39 8.94 -6.36
C ARG A 52 -2.45 7.76 -6.11
N ALA A 53 -2.79 6.88 -5.16
CA ALA A 53 -2.04 5.66 -4.92
C ALA A 53 -2.08 4.74 -6.16
N ASN A 54 -3.24 4.61 -6.80
CA ASN A 54 -3.42 3.75 -7.99
C ASN A 54 -2.59 4.18 -9.20
N ARG A 55 -2.27 5.48 -9.34
CA ARG A 55 -1.40 5.97 -10.42
C ARG A 55 -0.03 5.30 -10.45
N TYR A 56 0.48 4.86 -9.30
CA TYR A 56 1.74 4.13 -9.26
C TYR A 56 1.64 2.80 -10.03
N PHE A 57 0.54 2.07 -9.86
CA PHE A 57 0.30 0.82 -10.57
C PHE A 57 0.10 1.05 -12.06
N ASP A 58 -0.62 2.11 -12.45
CA ASP A 58 -0.77 2.50 -13.85
C ASP A 58 0.57 2.83 -14.50
N TRP A 59 1.42 3.58 -13.79
CA TRP A 59 2.78 3.86 -14.23
C TRP A 59 3.62 2.58 -14.33
N MET A 60 3.50 1.66 -13.38
CA MET A 60 4.21 0.38 -13.39
C MET A 60 3.85 -0.47 -14.61
N ARG A 61 2.57 -0.46 -15.02
CA ARG A 61 2.04 -1.19 -16.19
C ARG A 61 2.61 -0.69 -17.52
N LEU A 62 3.20 0.50 -17.57
CA LEU A 62 3.87 1.00 -18.78
C LEU A 62 5.16 0.23 -19.09
N PHE A 63 5.75 -0.44 -18.09
CA PHE A 63 7.00 -1.17 -18.26
C PHE A 63 6.78 -2.62 -18.65
N LYS A 64 7.76 -3.18 -19.36
CA LYS A 64 7.84 -4.60 -19.68
C LYS A 64 8.91 -5.29 -18.86
N HIS A 65 8.73 -6.58 -18.61
CA HIS A 65 9.80 -7.40 -18.02
C HIS A 65 10.99 -7.46 -18.99
N SER A 66 12.19 -7.15 -18.50
CA SER A 66 13.40 -7.13 -19.33
C SER A 66 14.00 -8.52 -19.56
N LYS A 67 13.80 -9.45 -18.63
CA LYS A 67 14.37 -10.81 -18.65
C LYS A 67 13.44 -11.81 -17.95
N GLY A 68 13.74 -13.09 -18.13
CA GLY A 68 13.04 -14.20 -17.47
C GLY A 68 11.80 -14.70 -18.23
N PRO A 69 11.00 -15.58 -17.61
CA PRO A 69 9.85 -16.22 -18.26
C PRO A 69 8.77 -15.25 -18.78
N LEU A 70 8.69 -14.06 -18.19
CA LEU A 70 7.73 -13.02 -18.56
C LEU A 70 8.32 -11.95 -19.49
N ALA A 71 9.55 -12.13 -19.99
CA ALA A 71 10.24 -11.12 -20.80
C ALA A 71 9.37 -10.63 -21.98
N GLY A 72 9.30 -9.32 -22.15
CA GLY A 72 8.47 -8.68 -23.19
C GLY A 72 6.99 -8.51 -22.84
N GLN A 73 6.49 -9.13 -21.77
CA GLN A 73 5.15 -8.91 -21.25
C GLN A 73 5.10 -7.64 -20.39
N TYR A 74 3.94 -6.97 -20.37
CA TYR A 74 3.71 -5.83 -19.47
C TYR A 74 3.70 -6.29 -18.01
N LYS A 75 4.23 -5.45 -17.13
CA LYS A 75 4.20 -5.72 -15.70
C LYS A 75 2.78 -5.59 -15.17
N GLU A 76 2.29 -6.61 -14.48
CA GLU A 76 1.04 -6.54 -13.73
C GLU A 76 1.36 -6.59 -12.23
N PRO A 77 1.10 -5.51 -11.48
CA PRO A 77 1.25 -5.52 -10.03
C PRO A 77 0.23 -6.46 -9.38
N VAL A 78 0.73 -7.39 -8.55
CA VAL A 78 -0.04 -8.33 -7.72
C VAL A 78 -0.26 -7.79 -6.32
#